data_AF-A0A5K0V056-F1
#
_entry.id   AF-A0A5K0V056-F1
#
_cell.length_a   1.000
_cell.length_b   1.000
_cell.length_c   1.000
_cell.angle_alpha   90.00
_cell.angle_beta   90.00
_cell.angle_gamma   90.00
#
_symmetry.space_group_name_H-M   'P 1'
#
loop_
_entity.id
_entity.type
_entity.pdbx_description
1 polymer ?
#
loop_
_entity_poly.entity_id
_entity_poly.type
_entity_poly.pdbx_seq_one_letter_code
_entity_poly.pdbx_strand_id
1 'polypeptide(L)' 'MAMQVLHLTLAYLLQRFEWSTLKSEPVDMTEGHGLALPKATPLR' A
#
# COMPACT_ATOMS: atom_id res chain seq x y z
N MET A 1 20.99 4.91 -8.44
CA MET A 1 20.94 3.44 -8.37
C MET A 1 19.88 2.92 -7.39
N ALA A 2 19.96 3.16 -6.07
CA ALA A 2 18.99 2.62 -5.09
C ALA A 2 17.51 2.97 -5.39
N MET A 3 17.22 4.23 -5.71
CA MET A 3 15.86 4.67 -6.07
C MET A 3 15.34 4.03 -7.36
N GLN A 4 16.20 3.78 -8.34
CA GLN A 4 15.80 3.15 -9.60
C GLN A 4 15.43 1.67 -9.36
N VAL A 5 16.21 0.97 -8.54
CA VAL A 5 15.90 -0.40 -8.12
C VAL A 5 14.59 -0.43 -7.33
N LEU A 6 14.37 0.51 -6.40
CA LEU A 6 13.13 0.63 -5.64
C LEU A 6 11.91 0.83 -6.56
N HIS A 7 11.96 1.79 -7.47
CA HIS A 7 10.85 2.07 -8.40
C HIS A 7 10.54 0.86 -9.30
N LEU A 8 11.57 0.24 -9.88
CA LEU A 8 11.39 -0.91 -10.76
C LEU A 8 10.82 -2.11 -9.99
N THR A 9 11.34 -2.38 -8.79
CA THR A 9 10.86 -3.48 -7.94
C THR A 9 9.40 -3.27 -7.55
N LEU A 10 9.04 -2.06 -7.13
CA LEU A 10 7.67 -1.72 -6.76
C LEU A 10 6.71 -1.86 -7.95
N ALA A 11 7.07 -1.32 -9.12
CA ALA A 11 6.27 -1.44 -10.33
C ALA A 11 6.04 -2.91 -10.70
N TYR A 12 7.07 -3.75 -10.56
CA TYR A 12 6.97 -5.18 -10.84
C TYR A 12 6.03 -5.90 -9.88
N LEU A 13 6.11 -5.61 -8.57
CA LEU A 13 5.19 -6.17 -7.58
C LEU A 13 3.75 -5.77 -7.84
N LEU A 14 3.50 -4.49 -8.16
CA LEU A 14 2.14 -4.01 -8.43
C LEU A 14 1.56 -4.65 -9.69
N GLN A 15 2.35 -4.82 -10.75
CA GLN A 15 1.85 -5.28 -12.04
C GLN A 15 1.69 -6.82 -12.15
N ARG A 16 2.50 -7.59 -11.41
CA ARG A 16 2.59 -9.06 -11.62
C ARG A 16 1.72 -9.90 -10.69
N PHE A 17 1.01 -9.27 -9.75
CA PHE A 17 0.19 -9.97 -8.78
C PHE A 17 -1.23 -9.40 -8.81
N GLU A 18 -2.22 -10.27 -8.56
CA GLU A 18 -3.57 -9.85 -8.26
C GLU A 18 -3.68 -9.55 -6.76
N TRP A 19 -4.02 -8.31 -6.41
CA TRP A 19 -4.06 -7.84 -5.03
C TRP A 19 -5.49 -7.86 -4.51
N SER A 20 -5.70 -8.48 -3.36
CA SER A 20 -6.98 -8.47 -2.66
C SER A 20 -6.77 -8.50 -1.15
N THR A 21 -7.77 -8.04 -0.41
CA THR A 21 -7.80 -8.21 1.05
C THR A 21 -8.42 -9.57 1.39
N LEU A 22 -8.24 -10.03 2.63
CA LEU A 22 -8.80 -11.31 3.11
C LEU A 22 -10.32 -11.43 2.90
N LYS A 23 -11.04 -10.30 2.92
CA LYS A 23 -12.49 -10.22 2.68
C LYS A 23 -12.85 -9.67 1.30
N SER A 24 -11.85 -9.38 0.47
CA SER A 24 -12.00 -8.62 -0.79
C SER A 24 -12.70 -7.27 -0.61
N GLU A 25 -12.73 -6.74 0.61
CA GLU A 25 -13.22 -5.40 0.95
C GLU A 25 -12.15 -4.35 0.63
N PRO A 26 -12.55 -3.15 0.17
CA PRO A 26 -11.61 -2.07 -0.08
C PRO A 26 -10.92 -1.62 1.22
N VAL A 27 -9.62 -1.38 1.16
CA VAL A 27 -8.87 -0.81 2.28
C VAL A 27 -9.21 0.67 2.40
N ASP A 28 -9.58 1.13 3.59
CA ASP A 28 -9.74 2.56 3.85
C ASP A 28 -8.40 3.29 3.67
N MET A 29 -8.37 4.17 2.67
CA MET A 29 -7.18 4.97 2.39
C MET A 29 -7.18 6.33 3.08
N THR A 30 -8.22 6.66 3.83
CA THR A 30 -8.36 7.93 4.56
C THR A 30 -7.23 8.11 5.57
N GLU A 31 -6.68 9.31 5.62
CA GLU A 31 -5.63 9.66 6.56
C GLU A 31 -6.23 9.88 7.96
N GLY A 32 -5.62 9.26 8.96
CA GLY A 32 -5.91 9.47 10.37
C GLY A 32 -5.11 10.63 10.96
N HIS A 33 -5.35 10.92 12.23
CA HIS A 33 -4.65 12.00 12.91
C HIS A 33 -3.24 11.57 13.32
N GLY A 34 -2.19 12.25 12.84
CA GLY A 34 -0.81 12.05 13.28
C GLY A 34 0.24 12.56 12.30
N LEU A 35 1.51 12.56 12.72
CA LEU A 35 2.62 13.10 11.91
C LEU A 35 3.15 12.14 10.83
N ALA A 36 2.79 10.86 10.91
CA ALA A 36 3.36 9.79 10.09
C ALA A 36 2.35 9.16 9.12
N LEU A 37 1.42 9.96 8.59
CA LEU A 37 0.36 9.53 7.66
C LEU A 37 -0.36 8.24 8.13
N PRO A 38 -0.86 8.20 9.39
CA PRO A 38 -1.54 7.00 9.86
C PRO A 38 -2.81 6.74 9.04
N LYS A 39 -3.24 5.48 8.94
CA LYS A 39 -4.57 5.17 8.38
C LYS A 39 -5.66 5.49 9.39
N ALA A 40 -6.77 6.07 8.92
CA ALA A 40 -7.92 6.40 9.77
C ALA A 40 -8.54 5.14 10.38
N THR A 41 -8.68 4.07 9.58
CA THR A 41 -8.97 2.73 10.09
C THR A 41 -7.82 1.76 9.77
N PRO A 42 -6.97 1.41 10.75
CA PRO A 42 -5.90 0.44 10.55
C PRO A 42 -6.42 -0.95 10.19
N LEU A 43 -5.65 -1.67 9.37
CA LEU A 43 -5.91 -3.10 9.12
C LEU A 43 -5.71 -3.88 10.41
N ARG A 44 -6.56 -4.90 10.65
CA ARG A 44 -6.46 -5.82 11.78
C ARG A 44 -5.78 -7.13 11.38
#